data_AF-A0A7X8VEX4-F1
#
_entry.id   AF-A0A7X8VEX4-F1
#
_cell.length_a   1.000
_cell.length_b   1.000
_cell.length_c   1.000
_cell.angle_alpha   90.00
_cell.angle_beta   90.00
_cell.angle_gamma   90.00
#
_symmetry.space_group_name_H-M   'P 1'
#
loop_
_entity.id
_entity.type
_entity.pdbx_description
1 polymer ?
#
loop_
_entity_poly.entity_id
_entity_poly.type
_entity_poly.pdbx_seq_one_letter_code
_entity_poly.pdbx_strand_id
1 'polypeptide(L)'
;MGQSEILFNETISRVKAKLNTIGDIDIVIGIPFYNEGDTLKNVISVAKQSLMTNKRKLILCVGDPAGREALEIIRQNFASEVVSFLMPPGANGRGYSIRAIFELAHFFKSDVVLLEADLVSRGEYGIKPDWVDRMANPIFEDYHMSVASFKRHVFEDIVGNILVAPLIAALYETKFRDPLSGVFAISHDLVGELCTRFDQNRELLGGYGINPWLITTALKLNKKVCEVNLGAKLSPVSDGKRYVVTKEMLKALFECIRRDEDLWLKDSKIIKAPDIFETEQDDVPLKVCCNYKEYLDLFLEGMCHYDNLLQKVLSQEVLMYMENMTKPYGTSDYSPDTWAKIAYGFILTHNFSPQISQEDLIESFFAIFNGMVASLIRQSEKIKNAFGETDVYIEDIISSHIEDIYKKTVVAFIKNKSHFLKAWRQKAEASTPALTLLDYLEFIPGVPIVLPKTLYGRHNREVATSKVFKRLQKKYNDAFISFIKTINLEENASSREIGKRLTKFMEELEHTIDSLCPGDLYSLEGTREVVNHIFKIFPHNKVLAVKWQVLRKLLQEYPPGNLILRMGFR
;
A
#
# COMPACT_ATOMS: atom_id res chain seq x y z
N MET A 1 17.55 3.48 -4.18
CA MET A 1 16.69 2.72 -5.12
C MET A 1 17.20 1.28 -5.09
N GLY A 2 16.35 0.27 -4.92
CA GLY A 2 16.79 -1.14 -4.87
C GLY A 2 17.31 -1.62 -6.23
N GLN A 3 18.18 -2.63 -6.25
CA GLN A 3 18.82 -3.14 -7.48
C GLN A 3 17.80 -3.58 -8.54
N SER A 4 16.73 -4.26 -8.13
CA SER A 4 15.61 -4.67 -9.00
C SER A 4 14.92 -3.50 -9.69
N GLU A 5 14.79 -2.37 -8.99
CA GLU A 5 14.12 -1.18 -9.50
C GLU A 5 14.97 -0.46 -10.57
N ILE A 6 16.29 -0.45 -10.37
CA ILE A 6 17.22 0.09 -11.36
C ILE A 6 17.14 -0.74 -12.65
N LEU A 7 17.24 -2.07 -12.53
CA LEU A 7 17.13 -3.00 -13.66
C LEU A 7 15.80 -2.87 -14.41
N PHE A 8 14.70 -2.72 -13.66
CA PHE A 8 13.38 -2.48 -14.22
C PHE A 8 13.36 -1.18 -15.03
N ASN A 9 13.73 -0.05 -14.43
CA ASN A 9 13.65 1.26 -15.06
C ASN A 9 14.58 1.41 -16.27
N GLU A 10 15.78 0.84 -16.22
CA GLU A 10 16.69 0.78 -17.38
C GLU A 10 16.07 -0.01 -18.54
N THR A 11 15.45 -1.16 -18.23
CA THR A 11 14.77 -1.99 -19.23
C THR A 11 13.62 -1.25 -19.88
N ILE A 12 12.75 -0.63 -19.08
CA ILE A 12 11.60 0.14 -19.57
C ILE A 12 12.07 1.35 -20.39
N SER A 13 13.07 2.10 -19.94
CA SER A 13 13.60 3.26 -20.68
C SER A 13 14.14 2.87 -22.06
N ARG A 14 14.88 1.75 -22.12
CA ARG A 14 15.38 1.20 -23.39
C ARG A 14 14.26 0.78 -24.33
N VAL A 15 13.19 0.17 -23.81
CA VAL A 15 12.04 -0.24 -24.63
C VAL A 15 11.26 0.98 -25.11
N LYS A 16 10.96 1.95 -24.23
CA LYS A 16 10.31 3.23 -24.60
C LYS A 16 11.06 3.94 -25.72
N ALA A 17 12.40 4.00 -25.66
CA ALA A 17 13.22 4.60 -26.71
C ALA A 17 13.05 3.92 -28.09
N LYS A 18 12.87 2.60 -28.13
CA LYS A 18 12.62 1.85 -29.39
C LYS A 18 11.21 2.07 -29.93
N LEU A 19 10.25 2.35 -29.06
CA LEU A 19 8.85 2.51 -29.42
C LEU A 19 8.43 3.97 -29.66
N ASN A 20 9.36 4.93 -29.50
CA ASN A 20 9.09 6.37 -29.64
C ASN A 20 8.66 6.79 -31.05
N THR A 21 8.83 5.91 -32.05
CA THR A 21 8.39 6.14 -33.44
C THR A 21 6.98 5.61 -33.72
N ILE A 22 6.40 4.84 -32.79
CA ILE A 22 5.03 4.34 -32.91
C ILE A 22 4.07 5.51 -32.59
N GLY A 23 3.08 5.73 -33.45
CA GLY A 23 2.04 6.73 -33.23
C GLY A 23 1.11 6.38 -32.06
N ASP A 24 0.05 7.16 -31.85
CA ASP A 24 -0.82 6.90 -30.69
C ASP A 24 -1.45 5.51 -30.74
N ILE A 25 -1.53 4.88 -29.58
CA ILE A 25 -2.15 3.57 -29.38
C ILE A 25 -3.35 3.80 -28.47
N ASP A 26 -4.53 3.38 -28.90
CA ASP A 26 -5.74 3.52 -28.10
C ASP A 26 -5.80 2.43 -27.02
N ILE A 27 -5.35 1.21 -27.36
CA ILE A 27 -5.38 0.06 -26.46
C ILE A 27 -4.17 -0.86 -26.59
N VAL A 28 -3.62 -1.28 -25.45
CA VAL A 28 -2.57 -2.29 -25.35
C VAL A 28 -3.19 -3.62 -24.92
N ILE A 29 -3.01 -4.67 -25.73
CA ILE A 29 -3.31 -6.04 -25.32
C ILE A 29 -2.03 -6.63 -24.73
N GLY A 30 -1.94 -6.66 -23.40
CA GLY A 30 -0.80 -7.13 -22.65
C GLY A 30 -0.86 -8.63 -22.37
N ILE A 31 0.23 -9.36 -22.62
CA ILE A 31 0.34 -10.80 -22.38
C ILE A 31 1.64 -11.08 -21.60
N PRO A 32 1.61 -11.16 -20.25
CA PRO A 32 2.73 -11.65 -19.47
C PRO A 32 2.93 -13.16 -19.72
N PHE A 33 4.18 -13.60 -19.90
CA PHE A 33 4.50 -15.01 -20.17
C PHE A 33 5.72 -15.51 -19.38
N TYR A 34 5.81 -16.82 -19.16
CA TYR A 34 6.91 -17.49 -18.47
C TYR A 34 7.57 -18.57 -19.34
N ASN A 35 6.88 -19.66 -19.67
CA ASN A 35 7.41 -20.71 -20.56
C ASN A 35 6.33 -21.37 -21.43
N GLU A 36 5.20 -20.69 -21.59
CA GLU A 36 4.00 -21.17 -22.26
C GLU A 36 4.10 -21.08 -23.81
N GLY A 37 5.17 -21.63 -24.41
CA GLY A 37 5.41 -21.53 -25.85
C GLY A 37 4.26 -22.04 -26.73
N ASP A 38 3.65 -23.16 -26.35
CA ASP A 38 2.60 -23.83 -27.12
C ASP A 38 1.27 -23.06 -27.14
N THR A 39 0.82 -22.55 -25.99
CA THR A 39 -0.47 -21.83 -25.86
C THR A 39 -0.36 -20.38 -26.29
N LEU A 40 0.79 -19.73 -26.06
CA LEU A 40 0.98 -18.30 -26.33
C LEU A 40 0.75 -17.92 -27.80
N LYS A 41 1.10 -18.81 -28.74
CA LYS A 41 0.83 -18.60 -30.18
C LYS A 41 -0.66 -18.42 -30.47
N ASN A 42 -1.50 -19.24 -29.83
CA ASN A 42 -2.95 -19.14 -29.98
C ASN A 42 -3.49 -17.85 -29.36
N VAL A 43 -3.04 -17.51 -28.14
CA VAL A 43 -3.46 -16.27 -27.45
C VAL A 43 -3.13 -15.02 -28.27
N ILE A 44 -1.92 -14.94 -28.84
CA ILE A 44 -1.51 -13.83 -29.71
C ILE A 44 -2.38 -13.78 -30.98
N SER A 45 -2.65 -14.94 -31.59
CA SER A 45 -3.49 -15.01 -32.79
C SER A 45 -4.92 -14.51 -32.51
N VAL A 46 -5.48 -14.87 -31.35
CA VAL A 46 -6.77 -14.36 -30.89
C VAL A 46 -6.73 -12.85 -30.65
N ALA A 47 -5.71 -12.35 -29.96
CA ALA A 47 -5.52 -10.91 -29.73
C ALA A 47 -5.37 -10.10 -31.05
N LYS A 48 -4.79 -10.71 -32.09
CA LYS A 48 -4.71 -10.11 -33.42
C LYS A 48 -6.07 -10.04 -34.12
N GLN A 49 -6.94 -11.01 -33.89
CA GLN A 49 -8.26 -11.08 -34.52
C GLN A 49 -9.35 -10.32 -33.75
N SER A 50 -9.09 -9.90 -32.52
CA SER A 50 -10.02 -9.09 -31.71
C SER A 50 -9.98 -7.61 -32.07
N LEU A 51 -10.89 -6.82 -31.52
CA LEU A 51 -10.91 -5.36 -31.54
C LEU A 51 -10.70 -4.80 -32.95
N MET A 52 -11.37 -5.38 -33.94
CA MET A 52 -11.29 -4.98 -35.36
C MET A 52 -11.98 -3.64 -35.65
N THR A 53 -12.13 -2.81 -34.61
CA THR A 53 -12.69 -1.46 -34.66
C THR A 53 -11.69 -0.47 -35.25
N ASN A 54 -12.07 0.80 -35.43
CA ASN A 54 -11.17 1.86 -35.89
C ASN A 54 -10.08 2.27 -34.86
N LYS A 55 -10.00 1.58 -33.70
CA LYS A 55 -9.00 1.85 -32.67
C LYS A 55 -7.66 1.20 -33.01
N ARG A 56 -6.57 1.95 -32.84
CA ARG A 56 -5.20 1.44 -32.97
C ARG A 56 -4.84 0.62 -31.74
N LYS A 57 -4.59 -0.68 -31.94
CA LYS A 57 -4.16 -1.59 -30.89
C LYS A 57 -2.69 -1.96 -31.01
N LEU A 58 -2.06 -2.22 -29.86
CA LEU A 58 -0.72 -2.80 -29.77
C LEU A 58 -0.77 -4.09 -28.96
N ILE A 59 -0.22 -5.18 -29.49
CA ILE A 59 -0.05 -6.42 -28.71
C ILE A 59 1.34 -6.39 -28.09
N LEU A 60 1.39 -6.54 -26.77
CA LEU A 60 2.60 -6.40 -25.97
C LEU A 60 2.83 -7.65 -25.11
N CYS A 61 3.82 -8.46 -25.48
CA CYS A 61 4.18 -9.67 -24.75
C CYS A 61 5.42 -9.42 -23.88
N VAL A 62 5.30 -9.58 -22.56
CA VAL A 62 6.43 -9.34 -21.63
C VAL A 62 6.73 -10.59 -20.82
N GLY A 63 7.94 -11.12 -20.98
CA GLY A 63 8.33 -12.41 -20.44
C GLY A 63 9.24 -12.35 -19.23
N ASP A 64 9.17 -13.38 -18.39
CA ASP A 64 10.22 -13.71 -17.41
C ASP A 64 11.53 -14.15 -18.11
N PRO A 65 12.74 -14.00 -17.52
CA PRO A 65 13.99 -14.56 -18.08
C PRO A 65 13.92 -16.03 -18.51
N ALA A 66 13.07 -16.84 -17.86
CA ALA A 66 12.86 -18.23 -18.26
C ALA A 66 12.18 -18.39 -19.63
N GLY A 67 11.49 -17.36 -20.12
CA GLY A 67 10.70 -17.37 -21.36
C GLY A 67 11.49 -17.18 -22.65
N ARG A 68 12.78 -17.51 -22.65
CA ARG A 68 13.64 -17.37 -23.85
C ARG A 68 13.09 -18.15 -25.05
N GLU A 69 12.64 -19.38 -24.83
CA GLU A 69 12.06 -20.22 -25.89
C GLU A 69 10.73 -19.67 -26.40
N ALA A 70 9.82 -19.30 -25.49
CA ALA A 70 8.55 -18.67 -25.84
C ALA A 70 8.75 -17.37 -26.63
N LEU A 71 9.71 -16.52 -26.25
CA LEU A 71 10.04 -15.29 -26.98
C LEU A 71 10.52 -15.58 -28.41
N GLU A 72 11.29 -16.65 -28.60
CA GLU A 72 11.77 -17.04 -29.93
C GLU A 72 10.60 -17.50 -30.82
N ILE A 73 9.66 -18.25 -30.26
CA ILE A 73 8.40 -18.62 -30.95
C ILE A 73 7.62 -17.37 -31.37
N ILE A 74 7.51 -16.36 -30.49
CA ILE A 74 6.83 -15.10 -30.83
C ILE A 74 7.53 -14.42 -32.02
N ARG A 75 8.86 -14.31 -31.99
CA ARG A 75 9.63 -13.68 -33.07
C ARG A 75 9.48 -14.41 -34.39
N GLN A 76 9.50 -15.74 -34.38
CA GLN A 76 9.36 -16.52 -35.61
C GLN A 76 7.98 -16.41 -36.25
N ASN A 77 6.92 -16.24 -35.45
CA ASN A 77 5.54 -16.26 -35.94
C ASN A 77 4.90 -14.86 -36.09
N PHE A 78 5.39 -13.83 -35.37
CA PHE A 78 4.71 -12.53 -35.22
C PHE A 78 5.64 -11.29 -35.25
N ALA A 79 6.89 -11.44 -35.73
CA ALA A 79 7.98 -10.46 -35.60
C ALA A 79 7.60 -8.96 -35.73
N SER A 80 6.94 -8.57 -36.81
CA SER A 80 6.64 -7.16 -37.10
C SER A 80 5.29 -6.68 -36.58
N GLU A 81 4.51 -7.56 -35.96
CA GLU A 81 3.11 -7.30 -35.59
C GLU A 81 2.91 -7.20 -34.07
N VAL A 82 3.90 -7.63 -33.29
CA VAL A 82 3.84 -7.72 -31.83
C VAL A 82 5.12 -7.16 -31.23
N VAL A 83 5.02 -6.40 -30.14
CA VAL A 83 6.18 -6.01 -29.35
C VAL A 83 6.42 -7.06 -28.27
N SER A 84 7.60 -7.66 -28.25
CA SER A 84 7.94 -8.71 -27.28
C SER A 84 9.34 -8.60 -26.73
N PHE A 85 9.51 -8.74 -25.40
CA PHE A 85 10.81 -8.75 -24.72
C PHE A 85 10.76 -9.50 -23.38
N LEU A 86 11.92 -9.80 -22.81
CA LEU A 86 12.05 -10.36 -21.46
C LEU A 86 12.50 -9.29 -20.46
N MET A 87 11.98 -9.41 -19.25
CA MET A 87 12.53 -8.73 -18.08
C MET A 87 13.88 -9.34 -17.68
N PRO A 88 14.80 -8.56 -17.09
CA PRO A 88 16.08 -9.10 -16.63
C PRO A 88 15.94 -9.88 -15.31
N PRO A 89 16.85 -10.84 -15.03
CA PRO A 89 16.93 -11.49 -13.72
C PRO A 89 17.04 -10.45 -12.59
N GLY A 90 16.27 -10.63 -11.52
CA GLY A 90 16.19 -9.69 -10.40
C GLY A 90 15.06 -8.66 -10.51
N ALA A 91 14.44 -8.50 -11.68
CA ALA A 91 13.21 -7.74 -11.88
C ALA A 91 12.18 -8.59 -12.64
N ASN A 92 12.01 -9.84 -12.21
CA ASN A 92 11.31 -10.88 -12.93
C ASN A 92 10.13 -11.47 -12.13
N GLY A 93 9.31 -12.27 -12.79
CA GLY A 93 8.02 -12.75 -12.28
C GLY A 93 6.83 -12.05 -12.95
N ARG A 94 5.65 -12.67 -12.82
CA ARG A 94 4.41 -12.25 -13.49
C ARG A 94 4.06 -10.78 -13.22
N GLY A 95 4.22 -10.33 -11.98
CA GLY A 95 3.85 -8.98 -11.61
C GLY A 95 4.81 -7.91 -12.13
N TYR A 96 6.11 -8.20 -12.28
CA TYR A 96 7.04 -7.31 -13.00
C TYR A 96 6.71 -7.22 -14.49
N SER A 97 6.32 -8.32 -15.13
CA SER A 97 5.86 -8.30 -16.52
C SER A 97 4.59 -7.45 -16.68
N ILE A 98 3.62 -7.58 -15.76
CA ILE A 98 2.41 -6.75 -15.76
C ILE A 98 2.74 -5.27 -15.53
N ARG A 99 3.63 -4.96 -14.58
CA ARG A 99 4.10 -3.60 -14.34
C ARG A 99 4.73 -3.00 -15.60
N ALA A 100 5.56 -3.78 -16.31
CA ALA A 100 6.17 -3.35 -17.57
C ALA A 100 5.12 -3.05 -18.66
N ILE A 101 4.08 -3.87 -18.76
CA ILE A 101 2.94 -3.64 -19.66
C ILE A 101 2.26 -2.31 -19.30
N PHE A 102 1.97 -2.06 -18.02
CA PHE A 102 1.32 -0.82 -17.58
C PHE A 102 2.19 0.41 -17.79
N GLU A 103 3.51 0.33 -17.54
CA GLU A 103 4.44 1.44 -17.79
C GLU A 103 4.52 1.84 -19.26
N LEU A 104 4.38 0.87 -20.16
CA LEU A 104 4.35 1.10 -21.60
C LEU A 104 2.98 1.61 -22.05
N ALA A 105 1.89 1.05 -21.53
CA ALA A 105 0.55 1.57 -21.78
C ALA A 105 0.37 3.01 -21.28
N HIS A 106 0.90 3.33 -20.10
CA HIS A 106 0.93 4.68 -19.56
C HIS A 106 1.72 5.65 -20.45
N PHE A 107 2.84 5.19 -21.02
CA PHE A 107 3.62 5.98 -21.98
C PHE A 107 2.82 6.34 -23.24
N PHE A 108 1.98 5.42 -23.72
CA PHE A 108 1.08 5.67 -24.85
C PHE A 108 -0.26 6.32 -24.48
N LYS A 109 -0.55 6.47 -23.17
CA LYS A 109 -1.87 6.84 -22.64
C LYS A 109 -3.00 5.91 -23.12
N SER A 110 -2.69 4.62 -23.22
CA SER A 110 -3.61 3.59 -23.74
C SER A 110 -4.37 2.89 -22.63
N ASP A 111 -5.59 2.44 -22.94
CA ASP A 111 -6.28 1.43 -22.16
C ASP A 111 -5.53 0.09 -22.26
N VAL A 112 -5.77 -0.83 -21.33
CA VAL A 112 -5.10 -2.14 -21.31
C VAL A 112 -6.12 -3.26 -21.24
N VAL A 113 -5.96 -4.29 -22.06
CA VAL A 113 -6.53 -5.63 -21.81
C VAL A 113 -5.38 -6.56 -21.47
N LEU A 114 -5.40 -7.13 -20.28
CA LEU A 114 -4.41 -8.07 -19.78
C LEU A 114 -4.95 -9.51 -19.90
N LEU A 115 -4.24 -10.36 -20.64
CA LEU A 115 -4.57 -11.77 -20.84
C LEU A 115 -3.57 -12.68 -20.11
N GLU A 116 -3.92 -13.96 -19.94
CA GLU A 116 -2.95 -14.98 -19.49
C GLU A 116 -2.38 -15.75 -20.69
N ALA A 117 -1.10 -16.12 -20.62
CA ALA A 117 -0.41 -16.83 -21.71
C ALA A 117 -0.81 -18.30 -21.86
N ASP A 118 -1.44 -18.89 -20.84
CA ASP A 118 -1.89 -20.29 -20.76
C ASP A 118 -3.39 -20.46 -21.06
N LEU A 119 -4.06 -19.45 -21.62
CA LEU A 119 -5.45 -19.60 -22.05
C LEU A 119 -5.54 -20.53 -23.27
N VAL A 120 -6.45 -21.51 -23.18
CA VAL A 120 -6.61 -22.59 -24.17
C VAL A 120 -7.93 -22.44 -24.92
N SER A 121 -7.92 -22.76 -26.21
CA SER A 121 -9.13 -22.96 -27.02
C SER A 121 -9.30 -24.46 -27.31
N ARG A 122 -10.53 -24.97 -27.23
CA ARG A 122 -10.90 -26.34 -27.65
C ARG A 122 -12.20 -26.29 -28.45
N GLY A 123 -12.10 -26.43 -29.77
CA GLY A 123 -13.24 -26.24 -30.66
C GLY A 123 -13.75 -24.80 -30.57
N GLU A 124 -15.04 -24.63 -30.26
CA GLU A 124 -15.67 -23.30 -30.09
C GLU A 124 -15.54 -22.73 -28.66
N TYR A 125 -14.96 -23.50 -27.73
CA TYR A 125 -14.85 -23.16 -26.31
C TYR A 125 -13.47 -22.60 -25.94
N GLY A 126 -13.43 -21.76 -24.90
CA GLY A 126 -12.21 -21.13 -24.40
C GLY A 126 -11.87 -19.80 -25.10
N ILE A 127 -10.60 -19.41 -25.06
CA ILE A 127 -10.20 -18.07 -25.52
C ILE A 127 -10.56 -17.84 -27.00
N LYS A 128 -11.24 -16.73 -27.28
CA LYS A 128 -11.71 -16.30 -28.61
C LYS A 128 -11.67 -14.78 -28.74
N PRO A 129 -11.66 -14.22 -29.95
CA PRO A 129 -11.51 -12.76 -30.16
C PRO A 129 -12.53 -11.92 -29.38
N ASP A 130 -13.76 -12.41 -29.34
CA ASP A 130 -14.88 -11.82 -28.62
C ASP A 130 -14.64 -11.69 -27.09
N TRP A 131 -13.78 -12.52 -26.47
CA TRP A 131 -13.40 -12.30 -25.06
C TRP A 131 -12.67 -10.98 -24.87
N VAL A 132 -11.72 -10.66 -25.76
CA VAL A 132 -10.95 -9.41 -25.70
C VAL A 132 -11.87 -8.22 -25.94
N ASP A 133 -12.82 -8.36 -26.87
CA ASP A 133 -13.81 -7.33 -27.20
C ASP A 133 -14.71 -7.02 -26.00
N ARG A 134 -15.29 -8.07 -25.39
CA ARG A 134 -16.14 -7.93 -24.20
C ARG A 134 -15.39 -7.36 -23.01
N MET A 135 -14.13 -7.73 -22.81
CA MET A 135 -13.31 -7.15 -21.75
C MET A 135 -13.09 -5.64 -21.95
N ALA A 136 -12.82 -5.21 -23.18
CA ALA A 136 -12.54 -3.82 -23.51
C ALA A 136 -13.78 -2.92 -23.55
N ASN A 137 -14.95 -3.44 -23.96
CA ASN A 137 -16.15 -2.64 -24.16
C ASN A 137 -16.57 -1.80 -22.93
N PRO A 138 -16.61 -2.34 -21.69
CA PRO A 138 -16.94 -1.52 -20.52
C PRO A 138 -15.94 -0.37 -20.28
N ILE A 139 -14.66 -0.56 -20.65
CA ILE A 139 -13.61 0.46 -20.51
C ILE A 139 -13.81 1.59 -21.52
N PHE A 140 -14.31 1.26 -22.71
CA PHE A 140 -14.64 2.26 -23.73
C PHE A 140 -15.89 3.08 -23.39
N GLU A 141 -16.67 2.60 -22.41
CA GLU A 141 -17.75 3.34 -21.78
C GLU A 141 -17.19 4.06 -20.54
N ASP A 142 -17.81 3.88 -19.37
CA ASP A 142 -17.50 4.63 -18.15
C ASP A 142 -16.84 3.78 -17.05
N TYR A 143 -16.43 2.53 -17.33
CA TYR A 143 -15.77 1.67 -16.34
C TYR A 143 -14.27 1.88 -16.34
N HIS A 144 -13.68 1.82 -15.14
CA HIS A 144 -12.24 1.94 -14.99
C HIS A 144 -11.53 0.59 -15.01
N MET A 145 -12.25 -0.48 -14.63
CA MET A 145 -11.73 -1.84 -14.62
C MET A 145 -12.84 -2.86 -14.94
N SER A 146 -12.55 -3.75 -15.87
CA SER A 146 -13.30 -4.98 -16.12
C SER A 146 -12.52 -6.15 -15.55
N VAL A 147 -13.16 -7.00 -14.76
CA VAL A 147 -12.57 -8.23 -14.22
C VAL A 147 -13.26 -9.41 -14.91
N ALA A 148 -12.50 -10.34 -15.50
CA ALA A 148 -13.11 -11.52 -16.08
C ALA A 148 -13.77 -12.38 -15.00
N SER A 149 -14.92 -12.98 -15.33
CA SER A 149 -15.61 -13.97 -14.52
C SER A 149 -15.74 -15.25 -15.32
N PHE A 150 -15.06 -16.31 -14.87
CA PHE A 150 -15.11 -17.62 -15.52
C PHE A 150 -16.09 -18.55 -14.81
N LYS A 151 -16.76 -19.39 -15.59
CA LYS A 151 -17.39 -20.63 -15.10
C LYS A 151 -16.27 -21.64 -14.85
N ARG A 152 -16.22 -22.17 -13.63
CA ARG A 152 -15.17 -23.08 -13.16
C ARG A 152 -15.79 -24.30 -12.51
N HIS A 153 -15.04 -25.39 -12.49
CA HIS A 153 -15.43 -26.51 -11.63
C HIS A 153 -15.33 -26.08 -10.16
N VAL A 154 -16.22 -26.56 -9.30
CA VAL A 154 -16.28 -26.12 -7.90
C VAL A 154 -14.96 -26.31 -7.14
N PHE A 155 -14.14 -27.30 -7.53
CA PHE A 155 -12.84 -27.54 -6.93
C PHE A 155 -11.63 -26.91 -7.66
N GLU A 156 -11.86 -26.11 -8.70
CA GLU A 156 -10.76 -25.50 -9.48
C GLU A 156 -10.10 -24.32 -8.74
N ASP A 157 -10.90 -23.40 -8.20
CA ASP A 157 -10.43 -22.21 -7.49
C ASP A 157 -10.94 -22.17 -6.04
N ILE A 158 -10.54 -23.16 -5.25
CA ILE A 158 -10.97 -23.26 -3.85
C ILE A 158 -10.47 -22.04 -3.05
N VAL A 159 -9.24 -21.57 -3.31
CA VAL A 159 -8.67 -20.42 -2.60
C VAL A 159 -9.46 -19.14 -2.86
N GLY A 160 -9.82 -18.88 -4.12
CA GLY A 160 -10.68 -17.76 -4.48
C GLY A 160 -12.02 -17.80 -3.75
N ASN A 161 -12.65 -18.98 -3.72
CA ASN A 161 -13.99 -19.17 -3.18
C ASN A 161 -14.07 -19.14 -1.64
N ILE A 162 -13.10 -19.75 -0.93
CA ILE A 162 -13.18 -19.85 0.53
C ILE A 162 -12.37 -18.78 1.26
N LEU A 163 -11.49 -18.05 0.59
CA LEU A 163 -10.63 -17.06 1.25
C LEU A 163 -10.66 -15.67 0.59
N VAL A 164 -10.30 -15.57 -0.69
CA VAL A 164 -10.13 -14.26 -1.33
C VAL A 164 -11.46 -13.53 -1.50
N ALA A 165 -12.46 -14.17 -2.12
CA ALA A 165 -13.78 -13.56 -2.28
C ALA A 165 -14.44 -13.22 -0.93
N PRO A 166 -14.43 -14.09 0.11
CA PRO A 166 -14.92 -13.74 1.44
C PRO A 166 -14.19 -12.54 2.09
N LEU A 167 -12.87 -12.46 1.97
CA LEU A 167 -12.10 -11.31 2.51
C LEU A 167 -12.39 -10.01 1.76
N ILE A 168 -12.44 -10.05 0.43
CA ILE A 168 -12.80 -8.87 -0.39
C ILE A 168 -14.24 -8.43 -0.07
N ALA A 169 -15.17 -9.37 0.02
CA ALA A 169 -16.56 -9.06 0.38
C ALA A 169 -16.65 -8.41 1.76
N ALA A 170 -15.99 -8.96 2.78
CA ALA A 170 -16.09 -8.44 4.14
C ALA A 170 -15.35 -7.10 4.32
N LEU A 171 -14.13 -6.98 3.80
CA LEU A 171 -13.26 -5.82 4.06
C LEU A 171 -13.43 -4.72 3.00
N TYR A 172 -13.57 -5.06 1.73
CA TYR A 172 -13.71 -4.09 0.63
C TYR A 172 -15.16 -3.97 0.15
N GLU A 173 -16.10 -4.58 0.85
CA GLU A 173 -17.55 -4.39 0.68
C GLU A 173 -18.05 -4.73 -0.73
N THR A 174 -17.34 -5.63 -1.42
CA THR A 174 -17.63 -6.00 -2.81
C THR A 174 -17.56 -7.51 -3.01
N LYS A 175 -18.64 -8.12 -3.49
CA LYS A 175 -18.72 -9.56 -3.79
C LYS A 175 -18.39 -9.84 -5.25
N PHE A 176 -17.18 -10.34 -5.50
CA PHE A 176 -16.77 -10.84 -6.82
C PHE A 176 -17.12 -12.33 -6.97
N ARG A 177 -17.40 -12.76 -8.20
CA ARG A 177 -17.56 -14.17 -8.58
C ARG A 177 -16.21 -14.85 -8.79
N ASP A 178 -15.25 -14.18 -9.45
CA ASP A 178 -13.92 -14.73 -9.73
C ASP A 178 -12.82 -13.66 -9.56
N PRO A 179 -12.47 -13.29 -8.30
CA PRO A 179 -11.47 -12.26 -8.03
C PRO A 179 -10.03 -12.68 -8.43
N LEU A 180 -9.82 -13.94 -8.81
CA LEU A 180 -8.52 -14.48 -9.20
C LEU A 180 -8.50 -14.92 -10.67
N SER A 181 -9.37 -14.36 -11.50
CA SER A 181 -9.50 -14.72 -12.91
C SER A 181 -8.22 -14.53 -13.72
N GLY A 182 -7.41 -13.53 -13.36
CA GLY A 182 -6.12 -13.24 -13.97
C GLY A 182 -6.20 -12.47 -15.28
N VAL A 183 -7.42 -12.15 -15.73
CA VAL A 183 -7.74 -11.42 -16.96
C VAL A 183 -8.48 -10.14 -16.62
N PHE A 184 -7.96 -9.00 -17.08
CA PHE A 184 -8.45 -7.68 -16.71
C PHE A 184 -8.53 -6.78 -17.94
N ALA A 185 -9.42 -5.79 -17.92
CA ALA A 185 -9.27 -4.59 -18.73
C ALA A 185 -9.23 -3.37 -17.82
N ILE A 186 -8.44 -2.36 -18.16
CA ILE A 186 -8.14 -1.23 -17.28
C ILE A 186 -8.04 0.05 -18.13
N SER A 187 -8.78 1.09 -17.75
CA SER A 187 -8.71 2.41 -18.38
C SER A 187 -7.32 3.04 -18.22
N HIS A 188 -6.87 3.82 -19.21
CA HIS A 188 -5.58 4.52 -19.17
C HIS A 188 -5.40 5.39 -17.90
N ASP A 189 -6.47 6.02 -17.40
CA ASP A 189 -6.44 6.80 -16.15
C ASP A 189 -6.08 5.92 -14.95
N LEU A 190 -6.74 4.78 -14.81
CA LEU A 190 -6.43 3.83 -13.72
C LEU A 190 -5.04 3.19 -13.92
N VAL A 191 -4.61 2.92 -15.15
CA VAL A 191 -3.24 2.46 -15.42
C VAL A 191 -2.21 3.45 -14.88
N GLY A 192 -2.40 4.74 -15.15
CA GLY A 192 -1.54 5.81 -14.61
C GLY A 192 -1.51 5.83 -13.09
N GLU A 193 -2.67 5.72 -12.43
CA GLU A 193 -2.74 5.65 -10.96
C GLU A 193 -2.03 4.40 -10.40
N LEU A 194 -2.19 3.24 -11.04
CA LEU A 194 -1.52 2.00 -10.64
C LEU A 194 0.02 2.12 -10.77
N CYS A 195 0.51 2.69 -11.88
CA CYS A 195 1.94 2.95 -12.08
C CYS A 195 2.58 3.71 -10.92
N THR A 196 1.91 4.75 -10.39
CA THR A 196 2.42 5.54 -9.26
C THR A 196 2.50 4.79 -7.93
N ARG A 197 1.90 3.60 -7.84
CA ARG A 197 1.75 2.84 -6.58
C ARG A 197 2.59 1.58 -6.47
N PHE A 198 3.15 1.08 -7.56
CA PHE A 198 3.98 -0.14 -7.54
C PHE A 198 5.16 -0.06 -6.57
N ASP A 199 5.68 1.15 -6.34
CA ASP A 199 6.82 1.39 -5.47
C ASP A 199 6.57 1.07 -3.99
N GLN A 200 5.31 1.01 -3.57
CA GLN A 200 4.93 0.81 -2.18
C GLN A 200 5.06 -0.64 -1.71
N ASN A 201 5.01 -1.63 -2.62
CA ASN A 201 4.95 -3.06 -2.28
C ASN A 201 5.82 -3.96 -3.22
N ARG A 202 6.96 -3.45 -3.69
CA ARG A 202 7.74 -4.04 -4.80
C ARG A 202 8.04 -5.54 -4.66
N GLU A 203 8.43 -6.00 -3.47
CA GLU A 203 8.83 -7.42 -3.25
C GLU A 203 7.65 -8.39 -3.36
N LEU A 204 6.45 -7.95 -2.97
CA LEU A 204 5.24 -8.78 -2.96
C LEU A 204 4.52 -8.77 -4.31
N LEU A 205 4.73 -7.70 -5.09
CA LEU A 205 4.11 -7.50 -6.40
C LEU A 205 4.95 -8.05 -7.54
N GLY A 206 6.12 -8.65 -7.30
CA GLY A 206 6.94 -9.24 -8.36
C GLY A 206 6.31 -10.50 -8.97
N GLY A 207 5.50 -11.22 -8.21
CA GLY A 207 4.92 -12.53 -8.59
C GLY A 207 3.39 -12.51 -8.73
N TYR A 208 2.73 -13.55 -8.21
CA TYR A 208 1.27 -13.75 -8.32
C TYR A 208 0.43 -12.86 -7.39
N GLY A 209 1.06 -12.17 -6.44
CA GLY A 209 0.43 -11.20 -5.55
C GLY A 209 -0.18 -9.98 -6.26
N ILE A 210 0.14 -9.78 -7.54
CA ILE A 210 -0.35 -8.67 -8.35
C ILE A 210 -1.88 -8.67 -8.53
N ASN A 211 -2.53 -9.82 -8.72
CA ASN A 211 -3.97 -9.90 -8.98
C ASN A 211 -4.82 -9.33 -7.82
N PRO A 212 -4.68 -9.80 -6.56
CA PRO A 212 -5.43 -9.20 -5.45
C PRO A 212 -5.03 -7.74 -5.23
N TRP A 213 -3.79 -7.34 -5.50
CA TRP A 213 -3.37 -5.95 -5.39
C TRP A 213 -4.10 -5.03 -6.39
N LEU A 214 -4.30 -5.46 -7.64
CA LEU A 214 -5.04 -4.67 -8.65
C LEU A 214 -6.47 -4.40 -8.19
N ILE A 215 -7.19 -5.45 -7.80
CA ILE A 215 -8.60 -5.35 -7.38
C ILE A 215 -8.71 -4.49 -6.12
N THR A 216 -7.95 -4.79 -5.07
CA THR A 216 -8.02 -4.03 -3.81
C THR A 216 -7.64 -2.56 -3.99
N THR A 217 -6.67 -2.26 -4.86
CA THR A 217 -6.28 -0.88 -5.18
C THR A 217 -7.41 -0.15 -5.91
N ALA A 218 -8.05 -0.77 -6.90
CA ALA A 218 -9.19 -0.18 -7.60
C ALA A 218 -10.37 0.10 -6.65
N LEU A 219 -10.66 -0.82 -5.73
CA LEU A 219 -11.71 -0.66 -4.72
C LEU A 219 -11.37 0.44 -3.71
N LYS A 220 -10.11 0.51 -3.23
CA LYS A 220 -9.65 1.59 -2.34
C LYS A 220 -9.83 2.97 -2.98
N LEU A 221 -9.53 3.07 -4.27
CA LEU A 221 -9.65 4.29 -5.06
C LEU A 221 -11.10 4.57 -5.50
N ASN A 222 -12.07 3.75 -5.05
CA ASN A 222 -13.49 3.86 -5.36
C ASN A 222 -13.76 3.94 -6.88
N LYS A 223 -13.02 3.13 -7.65
CA LYS A 223 -13.15 3.06 -9.11
C LYS A 223 -14.39 2.25 -9.51
N LYS A 224 -14.98 2.58 -10.66
CA LYS A 224 -16.09 1.78 -11.23
C LYS A 224 -15.53 0.48 -11.80
N VAL A 225 -15.95 -0.64 -11.21
CA VAL A 225 -15.52 -2.00 -11.58
C VAL A 225 -16.73 -2.81 -12.01
N CYS A 226 -16.60 -3.58 -13.09
CA CYS A 226 -17.59 -4.57 -13.52
C CYS A 226 -16.97 -5.97 -13.69
N GLU A 227 -17.80 -7.00 -13.63
CA GLU A 227 -17.43 -8.37 -13.99
C GLU A 227 -17.91 -8.71 -15.41
N VAL A 228 -17.05 -9.34 -16.21
CA VAL A 228 -17.36 -9.74 -17.60
C VAL A 228 -17.39 -11.26 -17.67
N ASN A 229 -18.54 -11.84 -17.98
CA ASN A 229 -18.66 -13.30 -18.10
C ASN A 229 -18.00 -13.79 -19.41
N LEU A 230 -16.94 -14.59 -19.27
CA LEU A 230 -16.20 -15.14 -20.40
C LEU A 230 -16.49 -16.62 -20.68
N GLY A 231 -17.41 -17.26 -19.95
CA GLY A 231 -17.67 -18.69 -20.10
C GLY A 231 -16.65 -19.56 -19.36
N ALA A 232 -16.40 -20.78 -19.84
CA ALA A 232 -15.59 -21.73 -19.09
C ALA A 232 -14.08 -21.51 -19.22
N LYS A 233 -13.35 -21.63 -18.12
CA LYS A 233 -11.88 -21.69 -18.14
C LYS A 233 -11.42 -23.12 -18.44
N LEU A 234 -10.61 -23.29 -19.49
CA LEU A 234 -10.16 -24.61 -19.96
C LEU A 234 -8.71 -24.94 -19.61
N SER A 235 -8.10 -24.18 -18.70
CA SER A 235 -6.72 -24.31 -18.25
C SER A 235 -6.65 -24.27 -16.73
N PRO A 236 -7.03 -25.37 -16.04
CA PRO A 236 -6.87 -25.44 -14.58
C PRO A 236 -5.38 -25.35 -14.22
N VAL A 237 -5.09 -24.65 -13.12
CA VAL A 237 -3.72 -24.49 -12.63
C VAL A 237 -3.16 -25.86 -12.22
N SER A 238 -1.96 -26.19 -12.69
CA SER A 238 -1.29 -27.44 -12.33
C SER A 238 -0.97 -27.50 -10.83
N ASP A 239 -1.06 -28.70 -10.25
CA ASP A 239 -0.91 -28.89 -8.80
C ASP A 239 0.44 -28.38 -8.26
N GLY A 240 1.52 -28.55 -9.02
CA GLY A 240 2.86 -28.06 -8.65
C GLY A 240 2.99 -26.53 -8.60
N LYS A 241 2.22 -25.78 -9.40
CA LYS A 241 2.21 -24.30 -9.36
C LYS A 241 1.30 -23.76 -8.25
N ARG A 242 0.28 -24.53 -7.83
CA ARG A 242 -0.76 -24.09 -6.88
C ARG A 242 -0.19 -23.59 -5.55
N TYR A 243 0.80 -24.29 -4.98
CA TYR A 243 1.45 -23.91 -3.71
C TYR A 243 2.07 -22.51 -3.80
N VAL A 244 2.94 -22.29 -4.79
CA VAL A 244 3.68 -21.03 -4.96
C VAL A 244 2.72 -19.87 -5.22
N VAL A 245 1.75 -20.07 -6.12
CA VAL A 245 0.72 -19.05 -6.46
C VAL A 245 -0.06 -18.66 -5.20
N THR A 246 -0.54 -19.64 -4.45
CA THR A 246 -1.35 -19.38 -3.24
C THR A 246 -0.53 -18.63 -2.20
N LYS A 247 0.70 -19.04 -1.94
CA LYS A 247 1.57 -18.42 -0.95
C LYS A 247 1.91 -16.96 -1.27
N GLU A 248 2.31 -16.67 -2.51
CA GLU A 248 2.61 -15.30 -2.93
C GLU A 248 1.36 -14.41 -2.87
N MET A 249 0.23 -14.95 -3.29
CA MET A 249 -1.06 -14.25 -3.23
C MET A 249 -1.49 -13.96 -1.79
N LEU A 250 -1.32 -14.90 -0.86
CA LEU A 250 -1.61 -14.71 0.57
C LEU A 250 -0.80 -13.57 1.17
N LYS A 251 0.52 -13.58 0.93
CA LYS A 251 1.44 -12.52 1.39
C LYS A 251 0.99 -11.15 0.90
N ALA A 252 0.70 -11.04 -0.40
CA ALA A 252 0.25 -9.77 -0.98
C ALA A 252 -1.13 -9.34 -0.45
N LEU A 253 -2.07 -10.26 -0.28
CA LEU A 253 -3.41 -9.96 0.21
C LEU A 253 -3.37 -9.43 1.65
N PHE A 254 -2.57 -10.04 2.53
CA PHE A 254 -2.44 -9.58 3.93
C PHE A 254 -1.86 -8.16 4.00
N GLU A 255 -0.89 -7.86 3.15
CA GLU A 255 -0.30 -6.51 3.05
C GLU A 255 -1.26 -5.50 2.41
N CYS A 256 -2.08 -5.90 1.45
CA CYS A 256 -3.15 -5.05 0.94
C CYS A 256 -4.18 -4.73 2.03
N ILE A 257 -4.59 -5.73 2.82
CA ILE A 257 -5.50 -5.53 3.95
C ILE A 257 -4.91 -4.54 4.95
N ARG A 258 -3.63 -4.68 5.31
CA ARG A 258 -2.94 -3.71 6.17
C ARG A 258 -2.92 -2.31 5.58
N ARG A 259 -2.50 -2.18 4.31
CA ARG A 259 -2.42 -0.91 3.58
C ARG A 259 -3.76 -0.16 3.57
N ASP A 260 -4.86 -0.89 3.58
CA ASP A 260 -6.21 -0.36 3.36
C ASP A 260 -7.03 -0.28 4.65
N GLU A 261 -6.38 -0.28 5.82
CA GLU A 261 -7.05 -0.19 7.11
C GLU A 261 -8.01 0.99 7.23
N ASP A 262 -7.67 2.13 6.63
CA ASP A 262 -8.49 3.33 6.60
C ASP A 262 -9.82 3.15 5.88
N LEU A 263 -9.88 2.22 4.92
CA LEU A 263 -11.09 1.87 4.18
C LEU A 263 -12.03 1.04 5.06
N TRP A 264 -11.55 -0.10 5.56
CA TRP A 264 -12.40 -1.11 6.18
C TRP A 264 -12.60 -0.95 7.68
N LEU A 265 -11.83 -0.06 8.34
CA LEU A 265 -12.11 0.38 9.72
C LEU A 265 -13.36 1.26 9.82
N LYS A 266 -13.84 1.81 8.71
CA LYS A 266 -15.14 2.48 8.64
C LYS A 266 -16.23 1.41 8.80
N ASP A 267 -17.06 1.56 9.82
CA ASP A 267 -18.13 0.60 10.10
C ASP A 267 -19.27 0.78 9.09
N SER A 268 -19.09 0.21 7.89
CA SER A 268 -20.12 0.11 6.87
C SER A 268 -20.66 -1.32 6.82
N LYS A 269 -21.98 -1.40 6.65
CA LYS A 269 -22.77 -2.64 6.58
C LYS A 269 -23.27 -2.93 5.17
N ILE A 270 -22.90 -2.08 4.20
CA ILE A 270 -23.34 -2.23 2.82
C ILE A 270 -22.35 -3.14 2.12
N ILE A 271 -22.85 -4.16 1.43
CA ILE A 271 -22.05 -5.02 0.57
C ILE A 271 -22.60 -4.91 -0.84
N LYS A 272 -21.76 -4.49 -1.78
CA LYS A 272 -22.09 -4.31 -3.19
C LYS A 272 -21.69 -5.55 -3.99
N ALA A 273 -22.28 -5.70 -5.16
CA ALA A 273 -21.74 -6.54 -6.22
C ALA A 273 -21.31 -5.60 -7.36
N PRO A 274 -20.21 -5.90 -8.09
CA PRO A 274 -19.91 -5.21 -9.34
C PRO A 274 -21.08 -5.36 -10.32
N ASP A 275 -21.22 -4.39 -11.23
CA ASP A 275 -22.11 -4.55 -12.37
C ASP A 275 -21.61 -5.73 -13.23
N ILE A 276 -22.52 -6.40 -13.92
CA ILE A 276 -22.20 -7.61 -14.69
C ILE A 276 -22.46 -7.34 -16.16
N PHE A 277 -21.40 -7.45 -16.95
CA PHE A 277 -21.50 -7.52 -18.40
C PHE A 277 -21.77 -8.98 -18.79
N GLU A 278 -23.06 -9.31 -18.87
CA GLU A 278 -23.52 -10.69 -19.08
C GLU A 278 -23.72 -11.00 -20.56
N THR A 279 -23.38 -12.24 -20.93
CA THR A 279 -23.74 -12.83 -22.21
C THR A 279 -23.91 -14.32 -21.98
N GLU A 280 -24.97 -14.90 -22.52
CA GLU A 280 -25.22 -16.34 -22.42
C GLU A 280 -24.06 -17.11 -23.07
N GLN A 281 -23.53 -18.08 -22.33
CA GLN A 281 -22.54 -19.03 -22.82
C GLN A 281 -22.88 -20.41 -22.25
N ASP A 282 -22.98 -21.41 -23.14
CA ASP A 282 -23.31 -22.80 -22.78
C ASP A 282 -22.07 -23.63 -22.40
N ASP A 283 -20.92 -22.98 -22.27
CA ASP A 283 -19.64 -23.59 -21.95
C ASP A 283 -19.67 -24.33 -20.61
N VAL A 284 -19.22 -25.59 -20.61
CA VAL A 284 -19.07 -26.43 -19.41
C VAL A 284 -17.59 -26.47 -18.99
N PRO A 285 -17.27 -26.18 -17.71
CA PRO A 285 -15.89 -26.22 -17.22
C PRO A 285 -15.30 -27.64 -17.22
N LEU A 286 -13.97 -27.72 -17.32
CA LEU A 286 -13.27 -29.00 -17.20
C LEU A 286 -13.42 -29.54 -15.77
N LYS A 287 -13.72 -30.84 -15.65
CA LYS A 287 -13.76 -31.51 -14.35
C LYS A 287 -12.39 -31.46 -13.67
N VAL A 288 -12.39 -31.14 -12.39
CA VAL A 288 -11.19 -31.13 -11.54
C VAL A 288 -11.37 -32.14 -10.42
N CYS A 289 -10.42 -33.08 -10.30
CA CYS A 289 -10.35 -34.02 -9.19
C CYS A 289 -9.36 -33.49 -8.15
N CYS A 290 -9.76 -33.47 -6.87
CA CYS A 290 -8.87 -33.15 -5.77
C CYS A 290 -8.53 -34.41 -4.97
N ASN A 291 -7.26 -34.54 -4.59
CA ASN A 291 -6.80 -35.65 -3.77
C ASN A 291 -6.95 -35.30 -2.28
N TYR A 292 -7.99 -35.82 -1.63
CA TYR A 292 -8.23 -35.65 -0.19
C TYR A 292 -6.98 -35.94 0.66
N LYS A 293 -6.25 -37.02 0.33
CA LYS A 293 -5.11 -37.48 1.12
C LYS A 293 -3.94 -36.51 1.08
N GLU A 294 -3.64 -35.94 -0.09
CA GLU A 294 -2.57 -34.93 -0.22
C GLU A 294 -2.83 -33.71 0.65
N TYR A 295 -4.07 -33.18 0.62
CA TYR A 295 -4.46 -32.05 1.47
C TYR A 295 -4.42 -32.39 2.97
N LEU A 296 -4.84 -33.61 3.33
CA LEU A 296 -4.81 -34.05 4.72
C LEU A 296 -3.38 -34.23 5.24
N ASP A 297 -2.49 -34.87 4.47
CA ASP A 297 -1.11 -35.13 4.87
C ASP A 297 -0.36 -33.81 5.12
N LEU A 298 -0.49 -32.83 4.20
CA LEU A 298 0.06 -31.48 4.38
C LEU A 298 -0.48 -30.75 5.62
N PHE A 299 -1.76 -30.94 5.93
CA PHE A 299 -2.36 -30.39 7.15
C PHE A 299 -1.77 -31.04 8.41
N LEU A 300 -1.68 -32.37 8.45
CA LEU A 300 -1.16 -33.10 9.61
C LEU A 300 0.31 -32.76 9.88
N GLU A 301 1.13 -32.69 8.83
CA GLU A 301 2.53 -32.27 8.93
C GLU A 301 2.64 -30.86 9.51
N GLY A 302 1.88 -29.91 8.99
CA GLY A 302 1.90 -28.52 9.47
C GLY A 302 1.37 -28.35 10.90
N MET A 303 0.33 -29.09 11.29
CA MET A 303 -0.17 -29.08 12.67
C MET A 303 0.88 -29.56 13.67
N CYS A 304 1.67 -30.57 13.30
CA CYS A 304 2.77 -31.06 14.12
C CYS A 304 3.92 -30.05 14.18
N HIS A 305 4.31 -29.50 13.02
CA HIS A 305 5.47 -28.61 12.91
C HIS A 305 5.22 -27.25 13.58
N TYR A 306 4.01 -26.69 13.48
CA TYR A 306 3.69 -25.33 13.94
C TYR A 306 2.87 -25.28 15.24
N ASP A 307 2.68 -26.37 15.98
CA ASP A 307 1.84 -26.43 17.20
C ASP A 307 2.06 -25.26 18.17
N ASN A 308 3.33 -25.01 18.55
CA ASN A 308 3.70 -23.91 19.44
C ASN A 308 3.32 -22.52 18.91
N LEU A 309 3.33 -22.34 17.59
CA LEU A 309 2.91 -21.09 16.94
C LEU A 309 1.37 -21.00 16.94
N LEU A 310 0.68 -22.08 16.57
CA LEU A 310 -0.78 -22.14 16.51
C LEU A 310 -1.42 -21.86 17.87
N GLN A 311 -0.84 -22.37 18.97
CA GLN A 311 -1.28 -22.07 20.33
C GLN A 311 -1.20 -20.59 20.72
N LYS A 312 -0.31 -19.81 20.07
CA LYS A 312 -0.19 -18.35 20.28
C LYS A 312 -1.16 -17.55 19.42
N VAL A 313 -1.53 -18.08 18.25
CA VAL A 313 -2.33 -17.37 17.23
C VAL A 313 -3.83 -17.62 17.41
N LEU A 314 -4.20 -18.84 17.79
CA LEU A 314 -5.58 -19.31 17.74
C LEU A 314 -6.19 -19.48 19.14
N SER A 315 -7.49 -19.23 19.24
CA SER A 315 -8.25 -19.48 20.47
C SER A 315 -8.41 -20.98 20.76
N GLN A 316 -8.61 -21.36 22.02
CA GLN A 316 -8.85 -22.76 22.41
C GLN A 316 -10.00 -23.43 21.65
N GLU A 317 -11.10 -22.73 21.39
CA GLU A 317 -12.23 -23.24 20.58
C GLU A 317 -11.78 -23.72 19.18
N VAL A 318 -10.93 -22.92 18.54
CA VAL A 318 -10.40 -23.19 17.20
C VAL A 318 -9.37 -24.32 17.23
N LEU A 319 -8.50 -24.34 18.24
CA LEU A 319 -7.53 -25.43 18.44
C LEU A 319 -8.24 -26.77 18.61
N MET A 320 -9.28 -26.84 19.44
CA MET A 320 -10.09 -28.06 19.61
C MET A 320 -10.77 -28.51 18.31
N TYR A 321 -11.26 -27.57 17.49
CA TYR A 321 -11.83 -27.89 16.18
C TYR A 321 -10.78 -28.54 15.27
N MET A 322 -9.57 -27.98 15.21
CA MET A 322 -8.47 -28.51 14.40
C MET A 322 -7.96 -29.87 14.94
N GLU A 323 -7.82 -30.04 16.25
CA GLU A 323 -7.49 -31.33 16.87
C GLU A 323 -8.52 -32.42 16.54
N ASN A 324 -9.79 -32.06 16.36
CA ASN A 324 -10.80 -33.01 15.90
C ASN A 324 -10.67 -33.34 14.41
N MET A 325 -10.13 -32.42 13.60
CA MET A 325 -9.85 -32.68 12.17
C MET A 325 -8.67 -33.62 11.97
N THR A 326 -7.70 -33.67 12.89
CA THR A 326 -6.54 -34.57 12.78
C THR A 326 -6.86 -36.03 13.09
N LYS A 327 -8.02 -36.31 13.70
CA LYS A 327 -8.41 -37.68 14.08
C LYS A 327 -8.79 -38.51 12.84
N PRO A 328 -8.38 -39.79 12.74
CA PRO A 328 -8.70 -40.67 11.60
C PRO A 328 -10.21 -40.85 11.35
N TYR A 329 -11.03 -40.77 12.40
CA TYR A 329 -12.50 -40.78 12.35
C TYR A 329 -13.11 -39.41 12.70
N GLY A 330 -12.32 -38.35 12.59
CA GLY A 330 -12.73 -36.99 12.93
C GLY A 330 -13.95 -36.58 12.11
N THR A 331 -15.04 -36.23 12.80
CA THR A 331 -16.32 -35.87 12.17
C THR A 331 -16.43 -34.40 11.80
N SER A 332 -15.39 -33.59 12.03
CA SER A 332 -15.44 -32.13 11.85
C SER A 332 -15.61 -31.74 10.40
N ASP A 333 -16.86 -31.50 10.04
CA ASP A 333 -17.29 -30.92 8.79
C ASP A 333 -16.77 -29.48 8.63
N TYR A 334 -16.56 -29.03 7.39
CA TYR A 334 -16.11 -27.68 7.08
C TYR A 334 -17.00 -26.65 7.78
N SER A 335 -16.37 -25.81 8.61
CA SER A 335 -17.05 -24.74 9.36
C SER A 335 -16.70 -23.36 8.78
N PRO A 336 -17.64 -22.70 8.07
CA PRO A 336 -17.50 -21.31 7.61
C PRO A 336 -17.10 -20.33 8.72
N ASP A 337 -17.70 -20.46 9.90
CA ASP A 337 -17.47 -19.56 11.04
C ASP A 337 -16.07 -19.73 11.64
N THR A 338 -15.65 -20.98 11.82
CA THR A 338 -14.30 -21.29 12.32
C THR A 338 -13.24 -20.83 11.32
N TRP A 339 -13.48 -21.01 10.03
CA TRP A 339 -12.56 -20.54 8.98
C TRP A 339 -12.39 -19.01 9.00
N ALA A 340 -13.49 -18.26 9.12
CA ALA A 340 -13.44 -16.80 9.24
C ALA A 340 -12.63 -16.35 10.47
N LYS A 341 -12.85 -16.99 11.63
CA LYS A 341 -12.09 -16.72 12.86
C LYS A 341 -10.60 -16.99 12.68
N ILE A 342 -10.23 -18.10 12.03
CA ILE A 342 -8.83 -18.44 11.70
C ILE A 342 -8.23 -17.34 10.82
N ALA A 343 -8.84 -17.03 9.68
CA ALA A 343 -8.33 -16.02 8.75
C ALA A 343 -8.10 -14.67 9.42
N TYR A 344 -9.07 -14.18 10.21
CA TYR A 344 -8.91 -12.93 10.95
C TYR A 344 -7.86 -13.00 12.06
N GLY A 345 -7.72 -14.12 12.76
CA GLY A 345 -6.67 -14.34 13.75
C GLY A 345 -5.26 -14.25 13.16
N PHE A 346 -5.08 -14.83 11.98
CA PHE A 346 -3.82 -14.75 11.24
C PHE A 346 -3.54 -13.35 10.72
N ILE A 347 -4.53 -12.65 10.15
CA ILE A 347 -4.39 -11.24 9.74
C ILE A 347 -3.99 -10.35 10.93
N LEU A 348 -4.60 -10.54 12.11
CA LEU A 348 -4.24 -9.79 13.31
C LEU A 348 -2.81 -10.10 13.78
N THR A 349 -2.40 -11.36 13.74
CA THR A 349 -1.04 -11.77 14.13
C THR A 349 0.01 -11.20 13.19
N HIS A 350 -0.24 -11.28 11.87
CA HIS A 350 0.60 -10.73 10.81
C HIS A 350 0.96 -9.26 11.07
N ASN A 351 -0.02 -8.48 11.56
CA ASN A 351 0.10 -7.04 11.73
C ASN A 351 0.65 -6.60 13.10
N PHE A 352 0.39 -7.36 14.16
CA PHE A 352 0.65 -6.93 15.55
C PHE A 352 1.59 -7.85 16.33
N SER A 353 2.23 -8.82 15.70
CA SER A 353 3.16 -9.73 16.37
C SER A 353 4.50 -9.82 15.62
N PRO A 354 5.31 -8.73 15.62
CA PRO A 354 6.57 -8.66 14.88
C PRO A 354 7.62 -9.69 15.31
N GLN A 355 7.45 -10.29 16.48
CA GLN A 355 8.31 -11.37 17.00
C GLN A 355 8.06 -12.73 16.32
N ILE A 356 6.98 -12.88 15.55
CA ILE A 356 6.67 -14.09 14.80
C ILE A 356 7.22 -13.93 13.37
N SER A 357 7.93 -14.95 12.89
CA SER A 357 8.37 -15.01 11.50
C SER A 357 7.16 -14.98 10.57
N GLN A 358 7.14 -14.02 9.64
CA GLN A 358 6.06 -13.92 8.64
C GLN A 358 6.02 -15.16 7.74
N GLU A 359 7.16 -15.79 7.51
CA GLU A 359 7.22 -17.02 6.73
C GLU A 359 6.51 -18.16 7.46
N ASP A 360 6.84 -18.39 8.73
CA ASP A 360 6.22 -19.45 9.54
C ASP A 360 4.72 -19.20 9.73
N LEU A 361 4.31 -17.93 9.84
CA LEU A 361 2.91 -17.56 9.91
C LEU A 361 2.15 -17.91 8.63
N ILE A 362 2.73 -17.64 7.46
CA ILE A 362 2.11 -17.97 6.16
C ILE A 362 2.10 -19.48 5.92
N GLU A 363 3.18 -20.20 6.25
CA GLU A 363 3.23 -21.66 6.11
C GLU A 363 2.22 -22.36 7.02
N SER A 364 2.12 -21.92 8.29
CA SER A 364 1.13 -22.48 9.22
C SER A 364 -0.31 -22.17 8.80
N PHE A 365 -0.58 -20.97 8.27
CA PHE A 365 -1.88 -20.64 7.69
C PHE A 365 -2.20 -21.53 6.49
N PHE A 366 -1.22 -21.76 5.62
CA PHE A 366 -1.37 -22.62 4.45
C PHE A 366 -1.64 -24.08 4.85
N ALA A 367 -0.96 -24.61 5.88
CA ALA A 367 -1.25 -25.94 6.42
C ALA A 367 -2.72 -26.06 6.88
N ILE A 368 -3.22 -25.08 7.64
CA ILE A 368 -4.63 -25.06 8.07
C ILE A 368 -5.57 -24.96 6.86
N PHE A 369 -5.24 -24.13 5.88
CA PHE A 369 -6.00 -24.03 4.64
C PHE A 369 -6.14 -25.41 3.97
N ASN A 370 -5.06 -26.20 3.86
CA ASN A 370 -5.14 -27.56 3.32
C ASN A 370 -6.08 -28.46 4.13
N GLY A 371 -6.09 -28.35 5.46
CA GLY A 371 -7.04 -29.06 6.32
C GLY A 371 -8.50 -28.67 6.03
N MET A 372 -8.75 -27.38 5.83
CA MET A 372 -10.08 -26.88 5.45
C MET A 372 -10.50 -27.41 4.08
N VAL A 373 -9.60 -27.46 3.10
CA VAL A 373 -9.86 -28.08 1.79
C VAL A 373 -10.15 -29.58 1.94
N ALA A 374 -9.36 -30.31 2.72
CA ALA A 374 -9.60 -31.73 2.98
C ALA A 374 -10.99 -31.96 3.60
N SER A 375 -11.42 -31.11 4.55
CA SER A 375 -12.76 -31.20 5.15
C SER A 375 -13.89 -30.98 4.14
N LEU A 376 -13.70 -30.09 3.17
CA LEU A 376 -14.64 -29.80 2.10
C LEU A 376 -14.76 -31.00 1.13
N ILE A 377 -13.63 -31.57 0.70
CA ILE A 377 -13.59 -32.75 -0.18
C ILE A 377 -14.26 -33.94 0.51
N ARG A 378 -14.00 -34.15 1.80
CA ARG A 378 -14.63 -35.24 2.54
C ARG A 378 -16.15 -35.10 2.64
N GLN A 379 -16.67 -33.87 2.76
CA GLN A 379 -18.11 -33.64 2.76
C GLN A 379 -18.75 -34.01 1.41
N SER A 380 -18.11 -33.67 0.28
CA SER A 380 -18.63 -34.07 -1.03
C SER A 380 -18.59 -35.59 -1.22
N GLU A 381 -17.54 -36.27 -0.74
CA GLU A 381 -17.45 -37.74 -0.76
C GLU A 381 -18.55 -38.40 0.08
N LYS A 382 -18.89 -37.85 1.26
CA LYS A 382 -20.02 -38.34 2.08
C LYS A 382 -21.34 -38.27 1.34
N ILE A 383 -21.59 -37.16 0.63
CA ILE A 383 -22.80 -36.98 -0.19
C ILE A 383 -22.79 -38.02 -1.32
N LYS A 384 -21.68 -38.15 -2.05
CA LYS A 384 -21.55 -39.14 -3.13
C LYS A 384 -21.85 -40.56 -2.65
N ASN A 385 -21.32 -40.95 -1.48
CA ASN A 385 -21.55 -42.27 -0.89
C ASN A 385 -23.00 -42.49 -0.42
N ALA A 386 -23.71 -41.43 -0.03
CA ALA A 386 -25.10 -41.51 0.44
C ALA A 386 -26.11 -41.75 -0.69
N PHE A 387 -25.84 -41.23 -1.89
CA PHE A 387 -26.75 -41.35 -3.06
C PHE A 387 -26.40 -42.52 -4.01
N GLY A 388 -25.23 -43.16 -3.86
CA GLY A 388 -24.78 -44.30 -4.69
C GLY A 388 -24.35 -43.89 -6.11
N GLU A 389 -23.58 -44.69 -6.86
CA GLU A 389 -22.99 -44.25 -8.15
C GLU A 389 -23.98 -44.13 -9.34
N THR A 390 -25.27 -44.40 -9.15
CA THR A 390 -26.25 -44.62 -10.24
C THR A 390 -27.17 -43.43 -10.56
N ASP A 391 -27.08 -42.33 -9.81
CA ASP A 391 -27.97 -41.19 -9.99
C ASP A 391 -27.35 -40.11 -10.91
N VAL A 392 -28.08 -39.77 -11.98
CA VAL A 392 -27.63 -38.94 -13.11
C VAL A 392 -27.34 -37.49 -12.68
N TYR A 393 -27.80 -37.08 -11.50
CA TYR A 393 -27.70 -35.70 -11.00
C TYR A 393 -26.72 -35.51 -9.84
N ILE A 394 -25.95 -36.52 -9.44
CA ILE A 394 -25.08 -36.44 -8.25
C ILE A 394 -24.04 -35.31 -8.38
N GLU A 395 -23.49 -35.10 -9.56
CA GLU A 395 -22.49 -34.05 -9.79
C GLU A 395 -23.10 -32.65 -9.63
N ASP A 396 -24.34 -32.44 -10.07
CA ASP A 396 -25.07 -31.18 -9.90
C ASP A 396 -25.43 -30.95 -8.42
N ILE A 397 -25.85 -32.01 -7.72
CA ILE A 397 -26.13 -31.95 -6.28
C ILE A 397 -24.88 -31.59 -5.48
N ILE A 398 -23.75 -32.26 -5.77
CA ILE A 398 -22.46 -31.95 -5.13
C ILE A 398 -22.05 -30.51 -5.43
N SER A 399 -22.14 -30.08 -6.69
CA SER A 399 -21.76 -28.72 -7.09
C SER A 399 -22.61 -27.68 -6.37
N SER A 400 -23.93 -27.85 -6.34
CA SER A 400 -24.84 -26.96 -5.62
C SER A 400 -24.57 -26.90 -4.12
N HIS A 401 -24.27 -28.05 -3.51
CA HIS A 401 -23.90 -28.11 -2.09
C HIS A 401 -22.60 -27.35 -1.78
N ILE A 402 -21.58 -27.53 -2.61
CA ILE A 402 -20.30 -26.82 -2.45
C ILE A 402 -20.47 -25.32 -2.66
N GLU A 403 -21.25 -24.90 -3.65
CA GLU A 403 -21.58 -23.48 -3.86
C GLU A 403 -22.33 -22.86 -2.67
N ASP A 404 -23.24 -23.62 -2.03
CA ASP A 404 -23.91 -23.18 -0.81
C ASP A 404 -22.91 -23.01 0.36
N ILE A 405 -21.93 -23.91 0.48
CA ILE A 405 -20.83 -23.75 1.42
C ILE A 405 -20.05 -22.46 1.13
N TYR A 406 -19.71 -22.17 -0.13
CA TYR A 406 -19.00 -20.93 -0.50
C TYR A 406 -19.80 -19.68 -0.14
N LYS A 407 -21.12 -19.67 -0.40
CA LYS A 407 -22.02 -18.58 0.00
C LYS A 407 -22.03 -18.41 1.53
N LYS A 408 -22.11 -19.50 2.28
CA LYS A 408 -22.05 -19.49 3.75
C LYS A 408 -20.70 -18.99 4.28
N THR A 409 -19.60 -19.31 3.61
CA THR A 409 -18.26 -18.77 3.92
C THR A 409 -18.21 -17.26 3.78
N VAL A 410 -18.71 -16.70 2.67
CA VAL A 410 -18.80 -15.24 2.51
C VAL A 410 -19.60 -14.59 3.64
N VAL A 411 -20.76 -15.17 3.99
CA VAL A 411 -21.59 -14.67 5.09
C VAL A 411 -20.87 -14.75 6.44
N ALA A 412 -20.13 -15.82 6.70
CA ALA A 412 -19.38 -16.00 7.94
C ALA A 412 -18.27 -14.95 8.10
N PHE A 413 -17.54 -14.62 7.03
CA PHE A 413 -16.54 -13.53 7.06
C PHE A 413 -17.19 -12.18 7.36
N ILE A 414 -18.28 -11.84 6.64
CA ILE A 414 -19.03 -10.60 6.88
C ILE A 414 -19.52 -10.52 8.34
N LYS A 415 -20.07 -11.61 8.88
CA LYS A 415 -20.55 -11.68 10.27
C LYS A 415 -19.42 -11.46 11.29
N ASN A 416 -18.26 -12.07 11.05
CA ASN A 416 -17.11 -11.99 11.95
C ASN A 416 -16.30 -10.68 11.81
N LYS A 417 -16.54 -9.87 10.76
CA LYS A 417 -15.90 -8.55 10.56
C LYS A 417 -15.96 -7.69 11.81
N SER A 418 -17.11 -7.57 12.48
CA SER A 418 -17.27 -6.69 13.65
C SER A 418 -16.34 -7.06 14.82
N HIS A 419 -16.16 -8.36 15.07
CA HIS A 419 -15.23 -8.87 16.06
C HIS A 419 -13.77 -8.58 15.64
N PHE A 420 -13.44 -8.80 14.37
CA PHE A 420 -12.14 -8.46 13.80
C PHE A 420 -11.82 -6.96 13.95
N LEU A 421 -12.74 -6.05 13.61
CA LEU A 421 -12.54 -4.60 13.76
C LEU A 421 -12.27 -4.21 15.21
N LYS A 422 -13.02 -4.79 16.16
CA LYS A 422 -12.82 -4.55 17.60
C LYS A 422 -11.42 -5.00 18.03
N ALA A 423 -11.02 -6.22 17.66
CA ALA A 423 -9.72 -6.76 17.99
C ALA A 423 -8.57 -5.96 17.33
N TRP A 424 -8.76 -5.50 16.09
CA TRP A 424 -7.79 -4.66 15.41
C TRP A 424 -7.57 -3.34 16.15
N ARG A 425 -8.65 -2.62 16.49
CA ARG A 425 -8.55 -1.34 17.22
C ARG A 425 -7.86 -1.52 18.57
N GLN A 426 -8.20 -2.57 19.31
CA GLN A 426 -7.57 -2.88 20.60
C GLN A 426 -6.06 -3.15 20.46
N LYS A 427 -5.67 -3.96 19.47
CA LYS A 427 -4.25 -4.25 19.22
C LYS A 427 -3.51 -3.02 18.71
N ALA A 428 -4.11 -2.25 17.80
CA ALA A 428 -3.56 -1.00 17.30
C ALA A 428 -3.32 -0.02 18.44
N GLU A 429 -4.30 0.25 19.30
CA GLU A 429 -4.16 1.10 20.48
C GLU A 429 -3.04 0.63 21.42
N ALA A 430 -2.92 -0.68 21.65
CA ALA A 430 -1.86 -1.25 22.48
C ALA A 430 -0.46 -1.16 21.85
N SER A 431 -0.37 -1.24 20.51
CA SER A 431 0.90 -1.15 19.77
C SER A 431 1.29 0.28 19.39
N THR A 432 0.35 1.23 19.42
CA THR A 432 0.64 2.62 19.08
C THR A 432 1.37 3.25 20.26
N PRO A 433 2.62 3.71 20.11
CA PRO A 433 3.25 4.51 21.16
C PRO A 433 2.36 5.73 21.44
N ALA A 434 2.36 6.25 22.67
CA ALA A 434 1.61 7.46 23.02
C ALA A 434 2.11 8.64 22.16
N LEU A 435 1.54 8.80 20.98
CA LEU A 435 1.84 9.88 20.05
C LEU A 435 1.20 11.13 20.62
N THR A 436 2.02 11.98 21.24
CA THR A 436 1.61 13.36 21.51
C THR A 436 1.25 13.96 20.16
N LEU A 437 -0.02 14.29 19.92
CA LEU A 437 -0.41 15.02 18.71
C LEU A 437 0.49 16.25 18.58
N LEU A 438 1.14 16.44 17.43
CA LEU A 438 2.04 17.57 17.15
C LEU A 438 1.32 18.55 16.20
N ASP A 439 1.45 19.85 16.46
CA ASP A 439 1.15 20.92 15.53
C ASP A 439 2.42 21.31 14.77
N TYR A 440 2.29 21.48 13.45
CA TYR A 440 3.33 22.02 12.57
C TYR A 440 3.10 23.52 12.39
N LEU A 441 4.06 24.34 12.84
CA LEU A 441 3.94 25.80 12.82
C LEU A 441 5.17 26.40 12.14
N GLU A 442 4.97 27.26 11.15
CA GLU A 442 6.05 28.00 10.49
C GLU A 442 6.00 29.48 10.90
N PHE A 443 7.09 29.96 11.49
CA PHE A 443 7.30 31.39 11.78
C PHE A 443 8.30 32.01 10.80
N ILE A 444 9.38 31.28 10.50
CA ILE A 444 10.37 31.64 9.48
C ILE A 444 10.13 30.70 8.29
N PRO A 445 9.95 31.23 7.06
CA PRO A 445 9.79 30.39 5.87
C PRO A 445 10.92 29.36 5.77
N GLY A 446 10.56 28.09 5.67
CA GLY A 446 11.52 26.97 5.56
C GLY A 446 12.16 26.50 6.87
N VAL A 447 11.79 27.06 8.04
CA VAL A 447 12.24 26.56 9.36
C VAL A 447 11.01 26.16 10.19
N PRO A 448 10.65 24.87 10.22
CA PRO A 448 9.49 24.41 10.96
C PRO A 448 9.73 24.43 12.46
N ILE A 449 8.70 24.80 13.20
CA ILE A 449 8.61 24.62 14.65
C ILE A 449 7.58 23.53 14.91
N VAL A 450 8.05 22.42 15.47
CA VAL A 450 7.22 21.28 15.84
C VAL A 450 6.90 21.37 17.33
N LEU A 451 5.63 21.55 17.68
CA LEU A 451 5.17 21.63 19.07
C LEU A 451 4.05 20.62 19.34
N PRO A 452 3.89 20.10 20.56
CA PRO A 452 2.70 19.33 20.92
C PRO A 452 1.44 20.17 20.70
N LYS A 453 0.36 19.61 20.16
CA LYS A 453 -0.94 20.28 19.97
C LYS A 453 -1.51 20.81 21.28
N THR A 454 -1.26 20.09 22.36
CA THR A 454 -1.71 20.40 23.72
C THR A 454 -0.55 20.26 24.72
N LEU A 455 -0.37 21.27 25.57
CA LEU A 455 0.52 21.23 26.74
C LEU A 455 -0.32 21.23 28.02
N TYR A 456 0.16 20.54 29.05
CA TYR A 456 -0.47 20.51 30.36
C TYR A 456 0.30 21.39 31.35
N GLY A 457 -0.37 22.40 31.90
CA GLY A 457 0.18 23.26 32.94
C GLY A 457 -0.02 22.69 34.36
N ARG A 458 0.39 23.45 35.39
CA ARG A 458 0.06 23.14 36.80
C ARG A 458 -1.45 22.89 36.96
N HIS A 459 -1.82 21.84 37.69
CA HIS A 459 -3.20 21.36 37.88
C HIS A 459 -3.87 20.75 36.63
N ASN A 460 -3.10 20.12 35.73
CA ASN A 460 -3.64 19.45 34.53
C ASN A 460 -4.43 20.37 33.59
N ARG A 461 -4.17 21.67 33.62
CA ARG A 461 -4.87 22.62 32.75
C ARG A 461 -4.34 22.48 31.33
N GLU A 462 -5.22 22.08 30.41
CA GLU A 462 -4.92 21.92 29.00
C GLU A 462 -4.74 23.28 28.31
N VAL A 463 -3.65 23.43 27.56
CA VAL A 463 -3.32 24.63 26.79
C VAL A 463 -3.01 24.23 25.36
N ALA A 464 -3.80 24.72 24.40
CA ALA A 464 -3.52 24.55 22.98
C ALA A 464 -2.31 25.40 22.57
N THR A 465 -1.25 24.78 22.05
CA THR A 465 -0.01 25.48 21.67
C THR A 465 -0.21 26.43 20.51
N SER A 466 -1.06 26.09 19.54
CA SER A 466 -1.45 26.98 18.44
C SER A 466 -2.01 28.33 18.93
N LYS A 467 -2.75 28.36 20.04
CA LYS A 467 -3.25 29.61 20.64
C LYS A 467 -2.12 30.45 21.25
N VAL A 468 -1.16 29.80 21.91
CA VAL A 468 0.00 30.47 22.50
C VAL A 468 0.90 31.04 21.40
N PHE A 469 1.16 30.25 20.36
CA PHE A 469 1.94 30.65 19.19
C PHE A 469 1.33 31.86 18.48
N LYS A 470 0.03 31.81 18.15
CA LYS A 470 -0.67 32.95 17.53
C LYS A 470 -0.59 34.22 18.39
N ARG A 471 -0.70 34.07 19.72
CA ARG A 471 -0.59 35.21 20.65
C ARG A 471 0.83 35.79 20.66
N LEU A 472 1.86 34.94 20.66
CA LEU A 472 3.26 35.37 20.59
C LEU A 472 3.57 36.03 19.25
N GLN A 473 3.17 35.40 18.14
CA GLN A 473 3.34 35.95 16.79
C GLN A 473 2.70 37.33 16.69
N LYS A 474 1.45 37.50 17.15
CA LYS A 474 0.79 38.81 17.21
C LYS A 474 1.59 39.81 18.04
N LYS A 475 2.02 39.43 19.26
CA LYS A 475 2.83 40.31 20.13
C LYS A 475 4.12 40.77 19.46
N TYR A 476 4.86 39.87 18.82
CA TYR A 476 6.11 40.21 18.13
C TYR A 476 5.87 41.06 16.88
N ASN A 477 4.81 40.76 16.13
CA ASN A 477 4.42 41.55 14.96
C ASN A 477 4.02 42.97 15.36
N ASP A 478 3.21 43.13 16.41
CA ASP A 478 2.80 44.43 16.94
C ASP A 478 4.02 45.23 17.45
N ALA A 479 4.95 44.57 18.15
CA ALA A 479 6.20 45.19 18.61
C ALA A 479 7.11 45.62 17.44
N PHE A 480 7.20 44.79 16.40
CA PHE A 480 7.95 45.11 15.19
C PHE A 480 7.34 46.30 14.45
N ILE A 481 6.02 46.30 14.22
CA ILE A 481 5.30 47.43 13.61
C ILE A 481 5.52 48.72 14.41
N SER A 482 5.43 48.65 15.74
CA SER A 482 5.72 49.79 16.60
C SER A 482 7.15 50.31 16.43
N PHE A 483 8.13 49.41 16.29
CA PHE A 483 9.53 49.79 16.04
C PHE A 483 9.71 50.44 14.67
N ILE A 484 9.11 49.89 13.62
CA ILE A 484 9.14 50.44 12.25
C ILE A 484 8.58 51.87 12.22
N LYS A 485 7.51 52.15 12.97
CA LYS A 485 6.97 53.50 13.14
C LYS A 485 7.97 54.45 13.81
N THR A 486 8.70 53.99 14.84
CA THR A 486 9.71 54.82 15.54
C THR A 486 10.84 55.29 14.61
N ILE A 487 11.24 54.47 13.63
CA ILE A 487 12.23 54.86 12.61
C ILE A 487 11.62 55.59 11.40
N ASN A 488 10.35 55.99 11.50
CA ASN A 488 9.59 56.76 10.52
C ASN A 488 9.39 56.04 9.17
N LEU A 489 9.05 54.75 9.24
CA LEU A 489 8.67 53.92 8.09
C LEU A 489 7.21 53.47 8.17
N GLU A 490 6.62 53.19 7.01
CA GLU A 490 5.29 52.60 6.89
C GLU A 490 5.30 51.09 7.21
N GLU A 491 4.16 50.57 7.66
CA GLU A 491 4.03 49.17 8.12
C GLU A 491 4.27 48.13 7.00
N ASN A 492 4.11 48.53 5.74
CA ASN A 492 4.28 47.71 4.54
C ASN A 492 5.66 47.89 3.87
N ALA A 493 6.61 48.58 4.52
CA ALA A 493 7.94 48.78 3.96
C ALA A 493 8.65 47.45 3.68
N SER A 494 9.33 47.36 2.53
CA SER A 494 10.07 46.15 2.16
C SER A 494 11.27 45.92 3.09
N SER A 495 11.71 44.66 3.24
CA SER A 495 12.89 44.33 4.06
C SER A 495 14.14 45.13 3.65
N ARG A 496 14.26 45.47 2.35
CA ARG A 496 15.36 46.28 1.82
C ARG A 496 15.28 47.74 2.26
N GLU A 497 14.08 48.33 2.32
CA GLU A 497 13.86 49.69 2.81
C GLU A 497 14.09 49.80 4.32
N ILE A 498 13.60 48.81 5.08
CA ILE A 498 13.82 48.71 6.52
C ILE A 498 15.32 48.64 6.82
N GLY A 499 16.05 47.76 6.12
CA GLY A 499 17.50 47.64 6.27
C GLY A 499 18.23 48.95 6.00
N LYS A 500 17.93 49.61 4.87
CA LYS A 500 18.55 50.90 4.51
C LYS A 500 18.28 52.00 5.55
N ARG A 501 17.03 52.13 6.03
CA ARG A 501 16.68 53.15 7.02
C ARG A 501 17.37 52.90 8.35
N LEU A 502 17.45 51.64 8.78
CA LEU A 502 18.13 51.26 10.02
C LEU A 502 19.62 51.60 9.96
N THR A 503 20.30 51.27 8.86
CA THR A 503 21.70 51.67 8.65
C THR A 503 21.87 53.19 8.76
N LYS A 504 21.02 53.96 8.05
CA LYS A 504 21.06 55.41 8.12
C LYS A 504 20.80 55.95 9.53
N PHE A 505 19.86 55.36 10.27
CA PHE A 505 19.58 55.75 11.65
C PHE A 505 20.77 55.49 12.57
N MET A 506 21.46 54.36 12.40
CA MET A 506 22.68 54.06 13.16
C MET A 506 23.80 55.05 12.84
N GLU A 507 24.00 55.39 11.57
CA GLU A 507 24.96 56.43 11.16
C GLU A 507 24.62 57.80 11.77
N GLU A 508 23.33 58.19 11.74
CA GLU A 508 22.84 59.43 12.38
C GLU A 508 23.10 59.43 13.89
N LEU A 509 22.91 58.28 14.55
CA LEU A 509 23.10 58.12 15.99
C LEU A 509 24.59 58.15 16.37
N GLU A 510 25.45 57.45 15.64
CA GLU A 510 26.91 57.48 15.83
C GLU A 510 27.45 58.90 15.68
N HIS A 511 27.09 59.59 14.60
CA HIS A 511 27.49 60.98 14.40
C HIS A 511 26.95 61.91 15.51
N THR A 512 25.75 61.66 16.01
CA THR A 512 25.18 62.45 17.11
C THR A 512 25.97 62.23 18.41
N ILE A 513 26.35 60.99 18.71
CA ILE A 513 27.16 60.66 19.89
C ILE A 513 28.56 61.28 19.77
N ASP A 514 29.22 61.15 18.62
CA ASP A 514 30.54 61.73 18.37
C ASP A 514 30.52 63.26 18.52
N SER A 515 29.43 63.91 18.09
CA SER A 515 29.26 65.35 18.27
C SER A 515 29.00 65.75 19.73
N LEU A 516 28.23 64.96 20.47
CA LEU A 516 27.86 65.27 21.86
C LEU A 516 28.99 64.94 22.83
N CYS A 517 29.76 63.91 22.55
CA CYS A 517 30.82 63.39 23.40
C CYS A 517 32.06 63.11 22.55
N PRO A 518 32.79 64.17 22.13
CA PRO A 518 33.98 64.00 21.32
C PRO A 518 35.10 63.32 22.12
N GLY A 519 35.90 62.53 21.41
CA GLY A 519 37.14 61.93 21.91
C GLY A 519 37.37 60.51 21.38
N ASP A 520 38.64 60.13 21.22
CA ASP A 520 39.01 58.79 20.78
C ASP A 520 38.96 57.78 21.94
N LEU A 521 37.99 56.87 21.88
CA LEU A 521 37.79 55.79 22.85
C LEU A 521 38.93 54.77 22.90
N TYR A 522 39.82 54.75 21.89
CA TYR A 522 41.02 53.90 21.90
C TYR A 522 42.21 54.54 22.62
N SER A 523 42.06 55.79 23.07
CA SER A 523 43.08 56.52 23.85
C SER A 523 42.58 56.82 25.26
N LEU A 524 43.52 56.91 26.22
CA LEU A 524 43.19 57.22 27.61
C LEU A 524 42.66 58.66 27.73
N GLU A 525 43.33 59.62 27.08
CA GLU A 525 42.90 61.02 27.02
C GLU A 525 41.53 61.17 26.37
N GLY A 526 41.30 60.56 25.20
CA GLY A 526 40.03 60.64 24.47
C GLY A 526 38.87 59.99 25.23
N THR A 527 39.09 58.82 25.85
CA THR A 527 38.09 58.21 26.73
C THR A 527 37.70 59.12 27.89
N ARG A 528 38.68 59.80 28.50
CA ARG A 528 38.43 60.74 29.59
C ARG A 528 37.62 61.94 29.12
N GLU A 529 37.88 62.42 27.91
CA GLU A 529 37.14 63.51 27.27
C GLU A 529 35.68 63.13 27.00
N VAL A 530 35.44 61.95 26.43
CA VAL A 530 34.09 61.39 26.20
C VAL A 530 33.32 61.30 27.52
N VAL A 531 33.91 60.67 28.54
CA VAL A 531 33.28 60.49 29.87
C VAL A 531 32.94 61.84 30.50
N ASN A 532 33.82 62.82 30.42
CA ASN A 532 33.55 64.16 30.95
C ASN A 532 32.38 64.85 30.23
N HIS A 533 32.25 64.69 28.91
CA HIS A 533 31.13 65.24 28.14
C HIS A 533 29.81 64.54 28.48
N ILE A 534 29.79 63.21 28.61
CA ILE A 534 28.63 62.45 29.09
C ILE A 534 28.15 63.02 30.43
N PHE A 535 29.11 63.25 31.35
CA PHE A 535 28.85 63.77 32.68
C PHE A 535 28.42 65.24 32.72
N LYS A 536 28.77 66.04 31.70
CA LYS A 536 28.21 67.39 31.50
C LYS A 536 26.78 67.35 30.97
N ILE A 537 26.48 66.45 30.03
CA ILE A 537 25.15 66.30 29.43
C ILE A 537 24.16 65.72 30.44
N PHE A 538 24.62 64.76 31.24
CA PHE A 538 23.87 64.13 32.32
C PHE A 538 24.49 64.51 33.68
N PRO A 539 24.26 65.74 34.17
CA PRO A 539 24.77 66.17 35.46
C PRO A 539 24.18 65.30 36.55
N HIS A 540 25.04 64.61 37.27
CA HIS A 540 24.71 63.70 38.35
C HIS A 540 24.87 64.49 39.65
N ASN A 541 23.81 64.51 40.46
CA ASN A 541 23.88 65.06 41.80
C ASN A 541 24.79 64.20 42.69
N LYS A 542 25.22 64.74 43.83
CA LYS A 542 26.06 64.03 44.82
C LYS A 542 25.54 62.61 45.07
N VAL A 543 26.28 61.62 44.59
CA VAL A 543 25.97 60.21 44.81
C VAL A 543 26.80 59.71 46.00
N LEU A 544 26.17 58.94 46.89
CA LEU A 544 26.89 58.26 47.97
C LEU A 544 27.76 57.15 47.37
N ALA A 545 29.05 57.43 47.22
CA ALA A 545 30.03 56.43 46.82
C ALA A 545 30.60 55.73 48.05
N VAL A 546 30.77 54.41 47.96
CA VAL A 546 31.48 53.62 48.96
C VAL A 546 32.94 54.05 48.95
N LYS A 547 33.48 54.52 50.08
CA LYS A 547 34.90 54.88 50.18
C LYS A 547 35.74 53.70 49.72
N TRP A 548 36.81 53.95 48.96
CA TRP A 548 37.72 52.91 48.46
C TRP A 548 38.14 51.91 49.55
N GLN A 549 38.37 52.41 50.76
CA GLN A 549 38.71 51.60 51.94
C GLN A 549 37.62 50.56 52.28
N VAL A 550 36.36 50.94 52.19
CA VAL A 550 35.20 50.08 52.46
C VAL A 550 34.98 49.10 51.32
N LEU A 551 35.13 49.54 50.06
CA LEU A 551 35.01 48.66 48.90
C LEU A 551 36.12 47.60 48.91
N ARG A 552 37.36 48.00 49.23
CA ARG A 552 38.50 47.09 49.37
C ARG A 552 38.28 46.09 50.49
N LYS A 553 37.75 46.54 51.65
CA LYS A 553 37.41 45.65 52.77
C LYS A 553 36.32 44.66 52.37
N LEU A 554 35.26 45.10 51.70
CA LEU A 554 34.20 44.22 51.18
C LEU A 554 34.73 43.19 50.19
N LEU A 555 35.63 43.56 49.29
CA LEU A 555 36.24 42.63 48.33
C LEU A 555 37.22 41.65 48.98
N GLN A 556 37.85 42.02 50.10
CA GLN A 556 38.70 41.11 50.88
C GLN A 556 37.90 40.16 51.75
N GLU A 557 36.83 40.65 52.42
CA GLU A 557 35.99 39.83 53.30
C GLU A 557 35.00 38.95 52.52
N TYR A 558 34.51 39.43 51.38
CA TYR A 558 33.53 38.76 50.52
C TYR A 558 33.99 38.79 49.06
N PRO A 559 35.10 38.11 48.72
CA PRO A 559 35.57 38.11 47.36
C PRO A 559 34.54 37.43 46.43
N PRO A 560 34.21 38.03 45.28
CA PRO A 560 33.30 37.42 44.34
C PRO A 560 33.95 36.17 43.74
N GLY A 561 33.51 34.99 44.17
CA GLY A 561 34.12 33.70 43.83
C GLY A 561 34.25 33.44 42.32
N ASN A 562 33.30 33.97 41.53
CA ASN A 562 33.32 33.87 40.07
C ASN A 562 34.52 34.60 39.42
N LEU A 563 35.03 35.65 40.07
CA LEU A 563 36.17 36.43 39.58
C LEU A 563 37.50 35.74 39.93
N ILE A 564 37.60 35.18 41.15
CA ILE A 564 38.77 34.41 41.60
C ILE A 564 38.98 33.19 40.70
N LEU A 565 37.89 32.45 40.39
CA LEU A 565 37.91 31.31 39.48
C LEU A 565 38.34 31.67 38.06
N ARG A 566 37.94 32.84 37.54
CA ARG A 566 38.35 33.34 36.21
C ARG A 566 39.83 33.78 36.16
N MET A 567 40.40 34.20 37.28
CA MET A 567 41.81 34.63 37.37
C MET A 567 42.78 33.48 37.68
N GLY A 568 42.29 32.24 37.74
CA GLY A 568 43.14 31.03 37.82
C GLY A 568 43.70 30.70 39.20
N PHE A 569 43.27 31.42 40.25
CA PHE A 569 43.57 31.06 41.63
C PHE A 569 42.59 29.96 42.06
N ARG A 570 43.12 28.80 42.49
CA ARG A 570 42.35 27.70 43.08
C ARG A 570 42.41 27.75 44.59
#